data_AF-A0A7C8MPI3-F1
#
_entry.id   AF-A0A7C8MPI3-F1
#
_cell.length_a   1.000
_cell.length_b   1.000
_cell.length_c   1.000
_cell.angle_alpha   90.00
_cell.angle_beta   90.00
_cell.angle_gamma   90.00
#
_symmetry.space_group_name_H-M   'P 1'
#
loop_
_entity.id
_entity.type
_entity.pdbx_description
1 polymer ?
#
loop_
_entity_poly.entity_id
_entity_poly.type
_entity_poly.pdbx_seq_one_letter_code
_entity_poly.pdbx_strand_id
1 'polypeptide(L)'
;MSDRPQRGDHQRDITGGAALENANNTPEDISNRARGYKAAISNPNVSDAAKDNARKELDALGGDAAFYSKAEREDKDPNRVQAGLKSTINQSKPEVSDEARQAAQEKLDKM
;
A
#
# COMPACT_ATOMS: atom_id res chain seq x y z
N MET A 1 45.77 -14.07 -30.36
CA MET A 1 44.78 -12.98 -30.24
C MET A 1 43.40 -13.58 -30.11
N SER A 2 42.92 -13.77 -28.87
CA SER A 2 41.50 -13.75 -28.44
C SER A 2 41.45 -14.25 -27.00
N ASP A 3 42.02 -13.47 -26.08
CA ASP A 3 41.83 -13.70 -24.64
C ASP A 3 40.38 -13.37 -24.30
N ARG A 4 39.59 -14.41 -24.04
CA ARG A 4 38.20 -14.30 -23.57
C ARG A 4 38.25 -14.00 -22.08
N PRO A 5 37.72 -12.85 -21.59
CA PRO A 5 37.74 -12.56 -20.17
C PRO A 5 36.82 -13.53 -19.43
N GLN A 6 37.37 -14.15 -18.38
CA GLN A 6 36.65 -14.97 -17.41
C GLN A 6 35.52 -14.13 -16.81
N ARG A 7 34.27 -14.57 -16.97
CA ARG A 7 33.13 -13.96 -16.28
C ARG A 7 33.24 -14.32 -14.81
N GLY A 8 33.71 -13.37 -14.00
CA GLY A 8 33.80 -13.53 -12.55
C GLY A 8 32.43 -13.88 -11.99
N ASP A 9 32.39 -14.99 -11.25
CA ASP A 9 31.24 -15.42 -10.47
C ASP A 9 30.81 -14.30 -9.54
N HIS A 10 29.80 -13.53 -9.97
CA HIS A 10 29.07 -12.61 -9.09
C HIS A 10 28.18 -13.47 -8.20
N GLN A 11 28.78 -14.08 -7.19
CA GLN A 11 28.05 -14.43 -5.98
C GLN A 11 27.50 -13.11 -5.45
N ARG A 12 26.19 -12.89 -5.67
CA ARG A 12 25.47 -11.85 -4.94
C ARG A 12 25.55 -12.29 -3.49
N ASP A 13 26.42 -11.63 -2.73
CA ASP A 13 26.44 -11.73 -1.29
C ASP A 13 25.08 -11.21 -0.79
N ILE A 14 24.15 -12.14 -0.62
CA ILE A 14 22.89 -11.90 0.06
C ILE A 14 23.19 -11.94 1.56
N THR A 15 24.08 -11.06 2.02
CA THR A 15 24.14 -10.72 3.44
C THR A 15 22.92 -9.85 3.76
N GLY A 16 21.73 -10.43 3.63
CA GLY A 16 20.47 -9.91 4.13
C GLY A 16 20.41 -10.13 5.64
N GLY A 17 21.37 -9.56 6.36
CA GLY A 17 21.43 -9.60 7.81
C GLY A 17 20.38 -8.67 8.41
N ALA A 18 19.50 -9.23 9.24
CA ALA A 18 18.77 -8.56 10.32
C ALA A 18 17.71 -7.47 9.98
N ALA A 19 17.40 -7.17 8.72
CA ALA A 19 16.32 -6.23 8.38
C ALA A 19 14.94 -6.89 8.12
N LEU A 20 14.88 -8.21 7.94
CA LEU A 20 13.64 -8.90 7.54
C LEU A 20 12.73 -9.27 8.72
N GLU A 21 13.26 -9.29 9.94
CA GLU A 21 12.57 -9.84 11.10
C GLU A 21 11.48 -8.90 11.65
N ASN A 22 11.57 -7.59 11.36
CA ASN A 22 10.59 -6.59 11.79
C ASN A 22 9.70 -6.05 10.65
N ALA A 23 9.88 -6.56 9.43
CA ALA A 23 9.11 -6.12 8.25
C ALA A 23 7.63 -6.58 8.28
N ASN A 24 7.33 -7.63 9.06
CA ASN A 24 6.00 -8.22 9.13
C ASN A 24 5.07 -7.55 10.17
N ASN A 25 5.47 -6.42 10.74
CA ASN A 25 4.71 -5.72 11.79
C ASN A 25 4.46 -4.24 11.48
N THR A 26 4.75 -3.79 10.25
CA THR A 26 4.39 -2.42 9.86
C THR A 26 2.87 -2.27 9.77
N PRO A 27 2.30 -1.09 10.05
CA PRO A 27 0.88 -0.83 9.86
C PRO A 27 0.40 -1.15 8.44
N GLU A 28 1.24 -0.90 7.44
CA GLU A 28 0.98 -1.27 6.04
C GLU A 28 0.85 -2.79 5.87
N ASP A 29 1.76 -3.56 6.46
CA ASP A 29 1.73 -5.01 6.32
C ASP A 29 0.54 -5.64 7.06
N ILE A 30 0.20 -5.11 8.24
CA ILE A 30 -1.03 -5.48 8.96
C ILE A 30 -2.26 -5.20 8.08
N SER A 31 -2.34 -4.02 7.47
CA SER A 31 -3.44 -3.65 6.56
C SER A 31 -3.46 -4.54 5.30
N ASN A 32 -2.31 -4.87 4.73
CA ASN A 32 -2.19 -5.75 3.57
C ASN A 32 -2.67 -7.17 3.89
N ARG A 33 -2.25 -7.73 5.01
CA ARG A 33 -2.67 -9.06 5.49
C ARG A 33 -4.16 -9.09 5.77
N ALA A 34 -4.69 -8.08 6.47
CA ALA A 34 -6.12 -7.95 6.71
C ALA A 34 -6.92 -7.94 5.40
N ARG A 35 -6.43 -7.24 4.35
CA ARG A 35 -7.08 -7.23 3.02
C ARG A 35 -7.05 -8.59 2.36
N GLY A 36 -5.92 -9.29 2.48
CA GLY A 36 -5.76 -10.66 1.96
C GLY A 36 -6.72 -11.66 2.60
N TYR A 37 -6.84 -11.64 3.94
CA TYR A 37 -7.78 -12.51 4.65
C TYR A 37 -9.23 -12.21 4.29
N LYS A 38 -9.60 -10.93 4.18
CA LYS A 38 -10.94 -10.52 3.73
C LYS A 38 -11.24 -11.05 2.32
N ALA A 39 -10.28 -10.95 1.40
CA ALA A 39 -10.43 -11.50 0.05
C ALA A 39 -10.58 -13.03 0.07
N ALA A 40 -9.84 -13.74 0.93
CA ALA A 40 -9.95 -15.19 1.08
C ALA A 40 -11.35 -15.60 1.59
N ILE A 41 -11.93 -14.84 2.52
CA ILE A 41 -13.29 -15.09 3.06
C ILE A 41 -14.35 -14.97 1.95
N SER A 42 -14.23 -13.95 1.08
CA SER A 42 -15.20 -13.71 0.00
C SER A 42 -14.99 -14.60 -1.23
N ASN A 43 -13.85 -15.28 -1.35
CA ASN A 43 -13.55 -16.10 -2.52
C ASN A 43 -14.34 -17.43 -2.50
N PRO A 44 -15.21 -17.69 -3.50
CA PRO A 44 -15.98 -18.94 -3.55
C PRO A 44 -15.11 -20.18 -3.72
N ASN A 45 -13.88 -20.04 -4.24
CA ASN A 45 -12.94 -21.14 -4.44
C ASN A 45 -12.13 -21.49 -3.18
N VAL A 46 -12.32 -20.76 -2.08
CA VAL A 46 -11.66 -21.05 -0.79
C VAL A 46 -12.58 -21.93 0.05
N SER A 47 -12.01 -22.97 0.67
CA SER A 47 -12.74 -23.90 1.53
C SER A 47 -13.26 -23.23 2.80
N ASP A 48 -14.36 -23.74 3.35
CA ASP A 48 -14.98 -23.14 4.54
C ASP A 48 -14.05 -23.11 5.74
N ALA A 49 -13.28 -24.19 5.97
CA ALA A 49 -12.26 -24.24 7.01
C ALA A 49 -11.18 -23.15 6.84
N ALA A 50 -10.78 -22.86 5.60
CA ALA A 50 -9.81 -21.81 5.32
C ALA A 50 -10.41 -20.40 5.51
N LYS A 51 -11.70 -20.22 5.19
CA LYS A 51 -12.42 -18.97 5.48
C LYS A 51 -12.56 -18.73 6.98
N ASP A 52 -12.86 -19.77 7.75
CA ASP A 52 -12.93 -19.69 9.21
C ASP A 52 -11.58 -19.32 9.83
N ASN A 53 -10.49 -19.91 9.32
CA ASN A 53 -9.16 -19.52 9.73
C ASN A 53 -8.86 -18.05 9.37
N ALA A 54 -9.17 -17.64 8.14
CA ALA A 54 -8.98 -16.25 7.70
C ALA A 54 -9.77 -15.25 8.55
N ARG A 55 -10.97 -15.59 9.04
CA ARG A 55 -11.73 -14.75 9.98
C ARG A 55 -11.00 -14.58 11.30
N LYS A 56 -10.51 -15.68 11.89
CA LYS A 56 -9.76 -15.65 13.16
C LYS A 56 -8.49 -14.82 13.06
N GLU A 57 -7.73 -14.98 11.97
CA GLU A 57 -6.51 -14.21 11.71
C GLU A 57 -6.83 -12.72 11.48
N LEU A 58 -7.90 -12.42 10.75
CA LEU A 58 -8.36 -11.05 10.54
C LEU A 58 -8.75 -10.38 11.88
N ASP A 59 -9.46 -11.09 12.76
CA ASP A 59 -9.82 -10.60 14.09
C ASP A 59 -8.56 -10.37 14.96
N ALA A 60 -7.58 -11.28 14.90
CA ALA A 60 -6.31 -11.14 15.61
C ALA A 60 -5.50 -9.91 15.18
N LEU A 61 -5.63 -9.50 13.91
CA LEU A 61 -4.99 -8.30 13.37
C LEU A 61 -5.72 -6.99 13.73
N GLY A 62 -6.87 -7.05 14.43
CA GLY A 62 -7.70 -5.90 14.78
C GLY A 62 -8.95 -5.75 13.92
N GLY A 63 -9.34 -6.78 13.18
CA GLY A 63 -10.58 -6.81 12.39
C GLY A 63 -10.61 -5.69 11.33
N ASP A 64 -11.75 -5.00 11.22
CA ASP A 64 -11.85 -3.85 10.32
C ASP A 64 -11.02 -2.65 10.79
N ALA A 65 -10.65 -2.54 12.07
CA ALA A 65 -9.79 -1.47 12.57
C ALA A 65 -8.33 -1.60 12.06
N ALA A 66 -7.91 -2.81 11.68
CA ALA A 66 -6.59 -3.10 11.09
C ALA A 66 -6.34 -2.33 9.78
N PHE A 67 -7.42 -1.91 9.09
CA PHE A 67 -7.34 -1.11 7.87
C PHE A 67 -7.07 0.38 8.13
N TYR A 68 -7.42 0.88 9.32
CA TYR A 68 -7.50 2.31 9.63
C TYR A 68 -6.31 2.86 10.41
N SER A 69 -5.34 2.04 10.79
CA SER A 69 -4.11 2.51 11.48
C SER A 69 -3.33 3.55 10.68
N LYS A 70 -3.56 3.68 9.36
CA LYS A 70 -3.01 4.73 8.49
C LYS A 70 -3.91 5.97 8.32
N ALA A 71 -5.18 5.93 8.71
CA ALA A 71 -6.09 7.06 8.49
C ALA A 71 -5.80 8.24 9.43
N GLU A 72 -5.28 7.98 10.63
CA GLU A 72 -5.11 9.00 11.67
C GLU A 72 -3.67 9.47 11.90
N ARG A 73 -2.64 8.77 11.41
CA ARG A 73 -1.25 9.16 11.67
C ARG A 73 -0.37 8.97 10.43
N GLU A 74 0.50 9.94 10.23
CA GLU A 74 1.65 10.01 9.29
C GLU A 74 1.43 10.70 7.94
N ASP A 75 2.11 11.86 7.83
CA ASP A 75 2.60 12.54 6.63
C ASP A 75 2.13 11.94 5.31
N LYS A 76 0.95 12.38 4.86
CA LYS A 76 0.60 12.24 3.45
C LYS A 76 1.68 12.99 2.67
N ASP A 77 2.45 12.27 1.86
CA ASP A 77 3.47 12.85 1.00
C ASP A 77 2.87 14.08 0.29
N PRO A 78 3.38 15.30 0.57
CA PRO A 78 2.81 16.53 0.04
C PRO A 78 2.76 16.49 -1.48
N ASN A 79 3.72 15.84 -2.15
CA ASN A 79 3.70 15.68 -3.60
C ASN A 79 2.50 14.85 -4.08
N ARG A 80 2.12 13.81 -3.34
CA ARG A 80 0.93 13.00 -3.66
C ARG A 80 -0.36 13.77 -3.43
N VAL A 81 -0.43 14.57 -2.37
CA VAL A 81 -1.60 15.43 -2.12
C VAL A 81 -1.71 16.49 -3.22
N GLN A 82 -0.61 17.18 -3.54
CA GLN A 82 -0.55 18.14 -4.65
C GLN A 82 -0.94 17.51 -5.99
N ALA A 83 -0.46 16.29 -6.29
CA ALA A 83 -0.82 15.57 -7.51
C ALA A 83 -2.33 15.27 -7.56
N GLY A 84 -2.92 14.87 -6.43
CA GLY A 84 -4.38 14.68 -6.31
C GLY A 84 -5.16 15.97 -6.57
N LEU A 85 -4.76 17.08 -5.93
CA LEU A 85 -5.40 18.39 -6.12
C LEU A 85 -5.29 18.88 -7.57
N LYS A 86 -4.11 18.76 -8.20
CA LYS A 86 -3.90 19.06 -9.63
C LYS A 86 -4.78 18.21 -10.54
N SER A 87 -4.95 16.92 -10.20
CA SER A 87 -5.86 16.05 -10.93
C SER A 87 -7.30 16.53 -10.84
N THR A 88 -7.75 17.00 -9.67
CA THR A 88 -9.11 17.55 -9.50
C THR A 88 -9.31 18.80 -10.36
N ILE A 89 -8.32 19.69 -10.39
CA ILE A 89 -8.34 20.91 -11.20
C ILE A 89 -8.36 20.58 -12.71
N ASN A 90 -7.59 19.59 -13.14
CA ASN A 90 -7.46 19.21 -14.54
C ASN A 90 -8.55 18.22 -15.03
N GLN A 91 -9.39 17.70 -14.14
CA GLN A 91 -10.45 16.79 -14.53
C GLN A 91 -11.51 17.53 -15.35
N SER A 92 -11.54 17.26 -16.66
CA SER A 92 -12.58 17.75 -17.57
C SER A 92 -13.93 17.02 -17.44
N LYS A 93 -14.06 16.12 -16.46
CA LYS A 93 -15.29 15.34 -16.25
C LYS A 93 -16.32 16.17 -15.47
N PRO A 94 -17.63 16.08 -15.79
CA PRO A 94 -18.69 16.79 -15.07
C PRO A 94 -18.86 16.32 -13.61
N GLU A 95 -18.24 15.20 -13.24
CA GLU A 95 -18.21 14.67 -11.86
C GLU A 95 -17.52 15.63 -10.88
N VAL A 96 -16.68 16.55 -11.38
CA VAL A 96 -16.00 17.56 -10.57
C VAL A 96 -16.64 18.92 -10.81
N SER A 97 -17.28 19.47 -9.78
CA SER A 97 -17.88 20.80 -9.83
C SER A 97 -16.82 21.91 -9.88
N ASP A 98 -17.20 23.09 -10.35
CA ASP A 98 -16.29 24.23 -10.43
C ASP A 98 -15.83 24.69 -9.03
N GLU A 99 -16.68 24.58 -8.01
CA GLU A 99 -16.34 24.85 -6.61
C GLU A 99 -15.29 23.85 -6.09
N ALA A 100 -15.39 22.58 -6.49
CA ALA A 100 -14.42 21.56 -6.10
C ALA A 100 -13.03 21.84 -6.71
N ARG A 101 -12.98 22.34 -7.95
CA ARG A 101 -11.72 22.76 -8.59
C ARG A 101 -11.14 24.00 -7.93
N GLN A 102 -11.96 24.99 -7.61
CA GLN A 102 -11.52 26.20 -6.92
C GLN A 102 -10.98 25.90 -5.52
N ALA A 103 -11.69 25.09 -4.74
CA ALA A 103 -11.23 24.66 -3.42
C ALA A 103 -9.94 23.83 -3.49
N ALA A 104 -9.74 23.04 -4.56
CA ALA A 104 -8.50 22.31 -4.79
C ALA A 104 -7.33 23.26 -5.12
N GLN A 105 -7.59 24.31 -5.92
CA GLN A 105 -6.60 25.34 -6.24
C GLN A 105 -6.17 26.11 -5.00
N GLU A 106 -7.12 26.59 -4.18
CA GLU A 106 -6.79 27.32 -2.95
C GLU A 106 -5.98 26.48 -1.96
N LYS A 107 -6.25 25.18 -1.88
CA LYS A 107 -5.47 24.27 -1.04
C LYS A 107 -4.07 24.05 -1.60
N LEU A 108 -3.92 23.98 -2.92
CA LEU A 108 -2.63 23.85 -3.58
C LEU A 108 -1.76 25.10 -3.40
N ASP A 109 -2.38 26.29 -3.40
CA ASP A 109 -1.69 27.57 -3.19
C ASP A 109 -1.25 27.79 -1.73
N LYS A 110 -1.92 27.14 -0.78
CA LYS A 110 -1.63 27.20 0.66
C LYS A 110 -0.63 26.12 1.15
N MET A 111 -0.24 25.20 0.27
CA MET A 111 0.76 24.16 0.52
C MET A 111 2.17 24.66 0.25
#